data_AF-A0A918SCT0-F1
#
_entry.id   AF-A0A918SCT0-F1
#
_cell.length_a   1.000
_cell.length_b   1.000
_cell.length_c   1.000
_cell.angle_alpha   90.00
_cell.angle_beta   90.00
_cell.angle_gamma   90.00
#
_symmetry.space_group_name_H-M   'P 1'
#
loop_
_entity.id
_entity.type
_entity.pdbx_description
1 polymer ?
#
loop_
_entity_poly.entity_id
_entity_poly.type
_entity_poly.pdbx_seq_one_letter_code
_entity_poly.pdbx_strand_id
1 'polypeptide(L)'
;MKGYLIILLFFSSLSTASGQISFTSPVTQYWPNLFTTDFKEIDRSIWIGNEEISIISESLQGKEVEVYKIHSLENEEQKIIFHCTSRSGSPVTFVVPYRDSFSTIDLYRISVKTGEEVQIRFHLDGVRDFR
;
A
#
# COMPACT_ATOMS: atom_id res chain seq x y z
N MET A 1 41.23 3.20 -47.09
CA MET A 1 41.31 2.61 -45.73
C MET A 1 40.37 3.42 -44.84
N LYS A 2 39.13 2.97 -44.66
CA LYS A 2 38.66 2.23 -43.47
C LYS A 2 38.95 2.96 -42.16
N GLY A 3 37.88 3.50 -41.56
CA GLY A 3 37.87 4.05 -40.21
C GLY A 3 36.47 4.54 -39.84
N TYR A 4 35.49 3.64 -39.80
CA TYR A 4 34.22 3.91 -39.13
C TYR A 4 34.50 4.01 -37.62
N LEU A 5 34.19 5.15 -37.00
CA LEU A 5 34.10 5.25 -35.55
C LEU A 5 32.63 5.48 -35.19
N ILE A 6 31.91 4.38 -35.02
CA ILE A 6 30.59 4.35 -34.41
C ILE A 6 30.82 4.47 -32.90
N ILE A 7 30.51 5.61 -32.30
CA ILE A 7 30.40 5.72 -30.85
C ILE A 7 28.94 5.48 -30.49
N LEU A 8 28.65 4.22 -30.18
CA LEU A 8 27.44 3.78 -29.49
C LEU A 8 27.51 4.32 -28.05
N LEU A 9 26.84 5.43 -27.76
CA LEU A 9 26.55 5.82 -26.39
C LEU A 9 25.40 4.95 -25.88
N PHE A 10 25.79 3.79 -25.35
CA PHE A 10 25.04 3.07 -24.33
C PHE A 10 24.95 3.98 -23.09
N PHE A 11 23.92 4.83 -23.01
CA PHE A 11 23.47 5.27 -21.69
C PHE A 11 22.65 4.14 -21.08
N SER A 12 23.42 3.25 -20.46
CA SER A 12 23.07 2.41 -19.32
C SER A 12 21.73 2.79 -18.70
N SER A 13 20.77 1.88 -18.88
CA SER A 13 19.68 1.58 -17.97
C SER A 13 19.99 1.99 -16.53
N LEU A 14 19.50 3.15 -16.12
CA LEU A 14 19.30 3.45 -14.71
C LEU A 14 18.03 2.70 -14.33
N SER A 15 18.22 1.42 -13.99
CA SER A 15 17.27 0.64 -13.22
C SER A 15 16.99 1.41 -11.94
N THR A 16 15.92 2.20 -11.93
CA THR A 16 15.28 2.66 -10.70
C THR A 16 14.73 1.42 -10.02
N ALA A 17 15.58 0.74 -9.25
CA ALA A 17 15.17 -0.10 -8.15
C ALA A 17 14.52 0.82 -7.12
N SER A 18 13.31 1.27 -7.41
CA SER A 18 12.55 2.15 -6.53
C SER A 18 11.73 1.27 -5.61
N GLY A 19 12.04 1.37 -4.31
CA GLY A 19 11.62 0.46 -3.25
C GLY A 19 10.13 0.19 -3.23
N GLN A 20 9.77 -1.01 -3.67
CA GLN A 20 8.45 -1.56 -3.44
C GLN A 20 8.50 -2.33 -2.12
N ILE A 21 7.71 -1.91 -1.14
CA ILE A 21 7.60 -2.60 0.15
C ILE A 21 6.34 -3.44 0.16
N SER A 22 6.44 -4.69 0.59
CA SER A 22 5.30 -5.59 0.70
C SER A 22 5.09 -6.09 2.13
N PHE A 23 3.82 -6.21 2.51
CA PHE A 23 3.39 -6.71 3.81
C PHE A 23 2.31 -7.78 3.63
N THR A 24 2.30 -8.77 4.51
CA THR A 24 1.21 -9.73 4.62
C THR A 24 0.41 -9.45 5.89
N SER A 25 -0.92 -9.49 5.79
CA SER A 25 -1.84 -9.25 6.89
C SER A 25 -2.91 -10.33 6.91
N PRO A 26 -2.82 -11.36 7.76
CA PRO A 26 -3.84 -12.42 7.86
C PRO A 26 -5.12 -11.94 8.56
N VAL A 27 -5.02 -10.89 9.39
CA VAL A 27 -6.12 -10.39 10.20
C VAL A 27 -6.39 -8.93 9.87
N THR A 28 -7.63 -8.63 9.51
CA THR A 28 -8.12 -7.25 9.37
C THR A 28 -9.14 -6.92 10.44
N GLN A 29 -9.03 -5.73 11.01
CA GLN A 29 -9.95 -5.15 11.97
C GLN A 29 -10.67 -3.93 11.36
N TYR A 30 -11.97 -3.76 11.61
CA TYR A 30 -12.80 -2.69 11.04
C TYR A 30 -13.47 -1.81 12.11
N TRP A 31 -13.51 -0.49 11.87
CA TRP A 31 -14.20 0.54 12.65
C TRP A 31 -14.96 1.52 11.72
N PRO A 32 -16.01 2.23 12.18
CA PRO A 32 -16.66 2.15 13.47
C PRO A 32 -17.86 1.20 13.33
N ASN A 33 -17.73 -0.07 13.72
CA ASN A 33 -18.98 -0.71 14.11
C ASN A 33 -19.31 -0.13 15.47
N LEU A 34 -20.37 0.69 15.53
CA LEU A 34 -20.83 1.46 16.69
C LEU A 34 -20.98 0.64 17.99
N PHE A 35 -20.91 -0.70 17.92
CA PHE A 35 -21.13 -1.62 19.03
C PHE A 35 -20.10 -2.74 19.17
N THR A 36 -19.35 -3.11 18.12
CA THR A 36 -18.43 -4.26 18.13
C THR A 36 -17.24 -4.05 17.20
N THR A 37 -16.06 -4.50 17.59
CA THR A 37 -14.94 -4.57 16.64
C THR A 37 -15.10 -5.83 15.79
N ASP A 38 -15.22 -5.68 14.46
CA ASP A 38 -15.30 -6.83 13.55
C ASP A 38 -13.88 -7.23 13.12
N PHE A 39 -13.52 -8.48 13.38
CA PHE A 39 -12.29 -9.11 12.89
C PHE A 39 -12.62 -10.05 11.75
N LYS A 40 -11.81 -10.02 10.69
CA LYS A 40 -11.89 -10.97 9.58
C LYS A 40 -10.51 -11.55 9.31
N GLU A 41 -10.46 -12.87 9.30
CA GLU A 41 -9.31 -13.62 8.80
C GLU A 41 -9.40 -13.65 7.28
N ILE A 42 -8.58 -12.83 6.64
CA ILE A 42 -8.48 -12.71 5.19
C ILE A 42 -7.00 -12.46 4.89
N ASP A 43 -6.39 -13.34 4.12
CA ASP A 43 -5.01 -13.19 3.70
C ASP A 43 -4.91 -11.99 2.75
N ARG A 44 -4.24 -10.94 3.22
CA ARG A 44 -4.00 -9.73 2.45
C ARG A 44 -2.53 -9.52 2.19
N SER A 45 -2.21 -9.13 0.96
CA SER A 45 -0.90 -8.60 0.60
C SER A 45 -1.04 -7.11 0.29
N ILE A 46 -0.27 -6.28 1.00
CA ILE A 46 -0.25 -4.83 0.83
C ILE A 46 1.07 -4.47 0.17
N TRP A 47 0.99 -3.77 -0.96
CA TRP A 47 2.13 -3.34 -1.75
C TRP A 47 2.17 -1.83 -1.78
N ILE A 48 3.28 -1.24 -1.33
CA ILE A 48 3.50 0.21 -1.35
C ILE A 48 4.58 0.47 -2.39
N GLY A 49 4.19 1.06 -3.52
CA GLY A 49 5.09 1.57 -4.54
C GLY A 49 5.25 3.10 -4.43
N ASN A 50 5.94 3.71 -5.39
CA ASN A 50 6.15 5.17 -5.37
C ASN A 50 4.89 5.96 -5.73
N GLU A 51 4.05 5.41 -6.61
CA GLU A 51 2.90 6.13 -7.19
C GLU A 51 1.56 5.55 -6.73
N GLU A 52 1.56 4.34 -6.19
CA GLU A 52 0.34 3.65 -5.80
C GLU A 52 0.57 2.69 -4.62
N ILE A 53 -0.52 2.46 -3.89
CA ILE A 53 -0.65 1.40 -2.90
C ILE A 53 -1.69 0.41 -3.43
N SER A 54 -1.35 -0.88 -3.39
CA SER A 54 -2.24 -1.96 -3.80
C SER A 54 -2.51 -2.91 -2.64
N ILE A 55 -3.78 -3.27 -2.45
CA ILE A 55 -4.20 -4.31 -1.50
C ILE A 55 -4.78 -5.46 -2.30
N ILE A 56 -4.22 -6.65 -2.08
CA ILE A 56 -4.65 -7.88 -2.69
C ILE A 56 -5.27 -8.73 -1.59
N SER A 57 -6.56 -9.05 -1.69
CA SER A 57 -7.25 -9.95 -0.75
C SER A 57 -7.51 -11.29 -1.43
N GLU A 58 -7.11 -12.39 -0.80
CA GLU A 58 -7.40 -13.74 -1.28
C GLU A 58 -8.43 -14.41 -0.36
N SER A 59 -9.51 -14.94 -0.95
CA SER A 59 -10.55 -15.69 -0.25
C SER A 59 -10.98 -16.92 -1.05
N LEU A 60 -11.79 -17.79 -0.44
CA LEU A 60 -12.39 -18.95 -1.13
C LEU A 60 -13.26 -18.53 -2.33
N GLN A 61 -13.77 -17.29 -2.36
CA GLN A 61 -14.58 -16.78 -3.46
C GLN A 61 -13.73 -16.18 -4.61
N GLY A 62 -12.43 -16.01 -4.41
CA GLY A 62 -11.51 -15.50 -5.43
C GLY A 62 -10.53 -14.46 -4.89
N LYS A 63 -9.97 -13.68 -5.82
CA LYS A 63 -8.94 -12.67 -5.55
C LYS A 63 -9.50 -11.28 -5.86
N GLU A 64 -9.45 -10.39 -4.88
CA GLU A 64 -9.84 -8.98 -5.00
C GLU A 64 -8.59 -8.10 -4.98
N VAL A 65 -8.56 -7.08 -5.85
CA VAL A 65 -7.44 -6.14 -5.96
C VAL A 65 -7.97 -4.71 -5.84
N GLU A 66 -7.55 -4.00 -4.81
CA GLU A 66 -7.81 -2.58 -4.60
C GLU A 66 -6.54 -1.79 -4.89
N VAL A 67 -6.62 -0.76 -5.74
CA VAL A 67 -5.48 0.10 -6.11
C VAL A 67 -5.79 1.55 -5.75
N TYR A 68 -4.82 2.21 -5.11
CA TYR A 68 -4.92 3.56 -4.59
C TYR A 68 -3.77 4.40 -5.11
N LYS A 69 -4.08 5.47 -5.85
CA LYS A 69 -3.06 6.39 -6.39
C LYS A 69 -2.60 7.36 -5.31
N ILE A 70 -1.30 7.45 -5.07
CA ILE A 70 -0.67 8.36 -4.11
C ILE A 70 -0.58 9.76 -4.74
N HIS A 71 -0.96 10.79 -3.98
CA HIS A 71 -0.83 12.19 -4.39
C HIS A 71 0.18 12.96 -3.55
N SER A 72 0.26 12.63 -2.26
CA SER A 72 1.23 13.22 -1.34
C SER A 72 1.55 12.23 -0.23
N LEU A 73 2.70 12.47 0.41
CA LEU A 73 3.10 11.79 1.63
C LEU A 73 3.59 12.79 2.66
N GLU A 74 3.40 12.45 3.92
CA GLU A 74 3.87 13.21 5.08
C GLU A 74 4.71 12.28 5.95
N ASN A 75 5.91 12.73 6.30
CA ASN A 75 6.79 12.01 7.21
C ASN A 75 6.64 12.63 8.60
N GLU A 76 6.05 11.89 9.53
CA GLU A 76 6.06 12.23 10.96
C GLU A 76 7.15 11.42 11.68
N GLU A 77 7.47 11.74 12.93
CA GLU A 77 8.59 11.13 13.66
C GLU A 77 8.57 9.59 13.70
N GLN A 78 7.39 8.97 13.69
CA GLN A 78 7.21 7.52 13.87
C GLN A 78 6.38 6.84 12.77
N LYS A 79 5.95 7.57 11.76
CA LYS A 79 5.04 7.07 10.72
C LYS A 79 5.15 7.87 9.43
N ILE A 80 4.79 7.22 8.33
CA ILE A 80 4.52 7.84 7.04
C ILE A 80 3.02 7.83 6.82
N ILE A 81 2.47 8.98 6.44
CA ILE A 81 1.07 9.12 6.03
C ILE A 81 1.04 9.28 4.53
N PHE A 82 0.29 8.42 3.84
CA PHE A 82 0.05 8.53 2.39
C PHE A 82 -1.37 9.00 2.15
N HIS A 83 -1.50 10.10 1.40
CA HIS A 83 -2.78 10.60 0.92
C HIS A 83 -3.01 10.11 -0.49
N CYS A 84 -4.07 9.34 -0.65
CA CYS A 84 -4.37 8.60 -1.87
C CYS A 84 -5.79 8.88 -2.37
N THR A 85 -6.07 8.44 -3.60
CA THR A 85 -7.44 8.30 -4.11
C THR A 85 -7.68 6.88 -4.58
N SER A 86 -8.86 6.35 -4.28
CA SER A 86 -9.36 5.11 -4.86
C SER A 86 -9.62 5.25 -6.37
N ARG A 87 -9.89 4.12 -7.03
CA ARG A 87 -10.35 4.10 -8.43
C ARG A 87 -11.63 4.90 -8.68
N SER A 88 -12.50 5.04 -7.68
CA SER A 88 -13.73 5.86 -7.77
C SER A 88 -13.48 7.35 -7.55
N GLY A 89 -12.23 7.77 -7.30
CA GLY A 89 -11.86 9.14 -6.98
C GLY A 89 -12.11 9.52 -5.51
N SER A 90 -12.47 8.56 -4.66
CA SER A 90 -12.71 8.82 -3.24
C SER A 90 -11.37 8.96 -2.50
N PRO A 91 -11.22 9.95 -1.59
CA PRO A 91 -10.00 10.12 -0.81
C PRO A 91 -9.81 8.94 0.17
N VAL A 92 -8.56 8.51 0.31
CA VAL A 92 -8.14 7.43 1.20
C VAL A 92 -6.81 7.80 1.83
N THR A 93 -6.67 7.59 3.12
CA THR A 93 -5.42 7.86 3.85
C THR A 93 -4.86 6.56 4.41
N PHE A 94 -3.58 6.29 4.14
CA PHE A 94 -2.85 5.20 4.77
C PHE A 94 -1.90 5.75 5.82
N VAL A 95 -1.82 5.09 6.97
CA VAL A 95 -0.86 5.38 8.03
C VAL A 95 0.01 4.15 8.23
N VAL A 96 1.31 4.32 7.98
CA VAL A 96 2.30 3.25 8.00
C VAL A 96 3.36 3.60 9.04
N PRO A 97 3.50 2.86 10.15
CA PRO A 97 4.53 3.13 11.15
C PRO A 97 5.94 2.89 10.59
N TYR A 98 6.97 3.46 11.22
CA TYR A 98 8.36 3.11 10.89
C TYR A 98 8.80 1.76 11.49
N ARG A 99 9.97 1.29 11.04
CA ARG A 99 10.57 -0.03 11.24
C ARG A 99 10.50 -0.66 12.64
N ASP A 100 10.45 0.14 13.69
CA ASP A 100 10.56 -0.36 15.06
C ASP A 100 9.21 -0.70 15.70
N SER A 101 8.08 -0.46 15.02
CA SER A 101 6.72 -0.73 15.54
C SER A 101 5.73 -1.27 14.49
N PHE A 102 6.21 -1.97 13.46
CA PHE A 102 5.39 -2.60 12.41
C PHE A 102 4.49 -3.74 12.95
N SER A 103 3.46 -3.40 13.71
CA SER A 103 2.36 -4.31 14.02
C SER A 103 1.20 -4.11 13.08
N THR A 104 1.00 -2.88 12.58
CA THR A 104 -0.22 -2.51 11.86
C THR A 104 0.00 -1.50 10.75
N ILE A 105 -0.85 -1.54 9.73
CA ILE A 105 -1.11 -0.43 8.81
C ILE A 105 -2.57 -0.04 9.00
N ASP A 106 -2.85 1.26 9.08
CA ASP A 106 -4.22 1.77 9.14
C ASP A 106 -4.61 2.41 7.81
N LEU A 107 -5.83 2.16 7.35
CA LEU A 107 -6.47 2.80 6.22
C LEU A 107 -7.72 3.52 6.69
N TYR A 108 -7.87 4.78 6.30
CA TYR A 108 -9.04 5.60 6.55
C TYR A 108 -9.73 5.93 5.22
N ARG A 109 -11.03 5.71 5.13
CA ARG A 109 -11.83 6.06 3.95
C ARG A 109 -13.27 6.35 4.31
N ILE A 110 -14.02 6.99 3.42
CA ILE A 110 -15.47 7.11 3.55
C ILE A 110 -16.15 5.82 3.11
N SER A 111 -17.03 5.28 3.95
CA SER A 111 -17.89 4.15 3.62
C SER A 111 -18.91 4.56 2.55
N VAL A 112 -18.91 3.85 1.42
CA VAL A 112 -19.92 4.08 0.35
C VAL A 112 -21.34 3.75 0.83
N LYS A 113 -21.47 2.87 1.84
CA LYS A 113 -22.77 2.44 2.36
C LYS A 113 -23.37 3.43 3.37
N THR A 114 -22.54 3.96 4.26
CA THR A 114 -23.00 4.78 5.40
C THR A 114 -22.64 6.25 5.26
N GLY A 115 -21.69 6.61 4.40
CA GLY A 115 -21.16 7.97 4.28
C GLY A 115 -20.23 8.39 5.42
N GLU A 116 -19.98 7.52 6.39
CA GLU A 116 -19.13 7.79 7.54
C GLU A 116 -17.67 7.41 7.26
N GLU A 117 -16.74 8.05 7.98
CA GLU A 117 -15.34 7.63 7.99
C GLU A 117 -15.21 6.26 8.65
N VAL A 118 -14.49 5.36 7.98
CA VAL A 118 -14.15 4.02 8.46
C VAL A 118 -12.65 3.86 8.56
N GLN A 119 -12.20 3.21 9.64
CA GLN A 119 -10.83 2.77 9.80
C GLN A 119 -10.75 1.26 9.57
N ILE A 120 -9.81 0.85 8.73
CA ILE A 120 -9.46 -0.54 8.46
C ILE A 120 -8.02 -0.72 8.93
N ARG A 121 -7.80 -1.62 9.88
CA ARG A 121 -6.49 -1.93 10.44
C ARG A 121 -6.03 -3.30 9.96
N PHE A 122 -4.86 -3.33 9.33
CA PHE A 122 -4.19 -4.54 8.85
C PHE A 122 -3.14 -4.95 9.88
N HIS A 123 -3.28 -6.13 10.49
CA HIS A 123 -2.29 -6.67 11.42
C HIS A 123 -1.23 -7.44 10.64
N LEU A 124 0.03 -7.02 10.73
CA LEU A 124 1.10 -7.48 9.83
C LEU A 124 1.88 -8.67 10.41
N ASP A 125 2.16 -9.67 9.59
CA ASP A 125 3.00 -10.83 9.96
C ASP A 125 4.51 -10.61 9.71
N GLY A 126 4.89 -9.42 9.26
CA GLY A 126 6.28 -9.03 8.98
C GLY A 126 6.47 -8.35 7.63
N VAL A 127 7.65 -7.76 7.44
CA VAL A 127 8.03 -7.04 6.21
C VAL A 127 8.76 -8.00 5.27
N ARG A 128 8.28 -8.14 4.03
CA ARG A 128 9.06 -8.78 2.95
C ARG A 128 9.59 -7.68 2.04
N ASP A 129 10.86 -7.36 2.23
CA ASP A 129 11.63 -6.43 1.39
C ASP A 129 12.09 -7.23 0.15
N PHE A 130 11.46 -7.02 -1.01
CA PHE A 130 11.93 -7.60 -2.27
C PHE A 130 13.07 -6.72 -2.81
N ARG A 131 14.30 -7.05 -2.41
CA ARG A 131 15.53 -6.46 -2.95
C ARG A 131 16.04 -7.24 -4.15
#